data_AF-A0A2T3ZMW6-F1
#
_entry.id   AF-A0A2T3ZMW6-F1
#
_cell.length_a   1.000
_cell.length_b   1.000
_cell.length_c   1.000
_cell.angle_alpha   90.00
_cell.angle_beta   90.00
_cell.angle_gamma   90.00
#
_symmetry.space_group_name_H-M   'P 1'
#
loop_
_entity.id
_entity.type
_entity.pdbx_description
1 polymer ?
#
loop_
_entity_poly.entity_id
_entity_poly.type
_entity_poly.pdbx_seq_one_letter_code
_entity_poly.pdbx_strand_id
1 'polypeptide(L)'
;MASEHIPKTVKQWNVGKFGGFDGLMFSEQPLPELSDNEVLVKLEAASLNHRDLTIDRGEYLHGKREGVVPGSDGTDTVVAIGKRVSRFQPGDKVVTMFNQGHIGGDLNPQTHKTGTGGMLDGVLRTYGAFNEHALSGTGGVSIFALQFAKAAGARVIATTRSPSKVETLKKLGADHVISYKEDRKWGETARKLTGGRSVDIIVQVAGVNEMEQRPVIDERVFKLEELKKAYEYQWTGKHFSKVVVEIN
;
A
#
# COMPACT_ATOMS: atom_id res chain seq x y z
N MET A 1 7.45 -20.48 -11.48
CA MET A 1 6.25 -20.06 -10.71
C MET A 1 5.06 -20.25 -11.62
N ALA A 2 4.03 -20.98 -11.21
CA ALA A 2 2.83 -21.12 -12.02
C ALA A 2 2.26 -19.73 -12.30
N SER A 3 1.92 -19.43 -13.55
CA SER A 3 1.23 -18.19 -13.89
C SER A 3 -0.07 -18.15 -13.10
N GLU A 4 -0.19 -17.24 -12.14
CA GLU A 4 -1.43 -17.07 -11.38
C GLU A 4 -2.56 -16.76 -12.37
N HIS A 5 -3.68 -17.49 -12.27
CA HIS A 5 -4.79 -17.33 -13.20
C HIS A 5 -5.48 -15.99 -12.91
N ILE A 6 -5.33 -15.02 -13.81
CA ILE A 6 -6.01 -13.72 -13.72
C ILE A 6 -7.51 -13.95 -14.00
N PRO A 7 -8.41 -13.56 -13.08
CA PRO A 7 -9.84 -13.80 -13.25
C PRO A 7 -10.44 -12.87 -14.32
N LYS A 8 -11.62 -13.24 -14.84
CA LYS A 8 -12.37 -12.39 -15.79
C LYS A 8 -13.14 -11.26 -15.09
N THR A 9 -13.38 -11.40 -13.79
CA THR A 9 -14.16 -10.49 -12.98
C THR A 9 -13.43 -10.12 -11.69
N VAL A 10 -13.82 -8.99 -11.11
CA VAL A 10 -13.29 -8.44 -9.86
C VAL A 10 -14.43 -8.13 -8.92
N LYS A 11 -14.24 -8.40 -7.64
CA LYS A 11 -15.15 -7.92 -6.60
C LYS A 11 -14.66 -6.57 -6.13
N GLN A 12 -15.53 -5.59 -6.06
CA GLN A 12 -15.17 -4.24 -5.66
C GLN A 12 -16.31 -3.50 -4.96
N TRP A 13 -15.92 -2.52 -4.15
CA TRP A 13 -16.83 -1.48 -3.70
C TRP A 13 -16.75 -0.27 -4.60
N ASN A 14 -17.87 0.43 -4.75
CA ASN A 14 -17.94 1.73 -5.41
C ASN A 14 -18.72 2.72 -4.53
N VAL A 15 -18.25 3.97 -4.50
CA VAL A 15 -18.97 5.08 -3.86
C VAL A 15 -20.16 5.44 -4.75
N GLY A 16 -21.38 5.23 -4.27
CA GLY A 16 -22.60 5.66 -4.96
C GLY A 16 -22.88 7.14 -4.77
N LYS A 17 -24.16 7.52 -4.81
CA LYS A 17 -24.59 8.89 -4.46
C LYS A 17 -24.14 9.18 -3.04
N PHE A 18 -23.23 10.14 -2.87
CA PHE A 18 -22.54 10.49 -1.63
C PHE A 18 -23.45 10.55 -0.38
N GLY A 19 -23.70 9.40 0.22
CA GLY A 19 -24.68 9.17 1.30
C GLY A 19 -24.04 8.48 2.51
N GLY A 20 -22.71 8.55 2.62
CA GLY A 20 -21.97 7.79 3.61
C GLY A 20 -22.05 6.29 3.33
N PHE A 21 -22.18 5.49 4.39
CA PHE A 21 -22.09 4.01 4.31
C PHE A 21 -23.22 3.39 3.49
N ASP A 22 -24.40 4.01 3.47
CA ASP A 22 -25.53 3.53 2.68
C ASP A 22 -25.30 3.70 1.17
N GLY A 23 -24.51 4.70 0.79
CA GLY A 23 -24.13 4.94 -0.61
C GLY A 23 -23.11 3.95 -1.16
N LEU A 24 -22.42 3.17 -0.31
CA LEU A 24 -21.45 2.18 -0.77
C LEU A 24 -22.14 0.96 -1.39
N MET A 25 -21.69 0.60 -2.59
CA MET A 25 -22.22 -0.51 -3.38
C MET A 25 -21.14 -1.57 -3.60
N PHE A 26 -21.41 -2.81 -3.18
CA PHE A 26 -20.54 -3.95 -3.47
C PHE A 26 -21.04 -4.67 -4.71
N SER A 27 -20.13 -4.96 -5.65
CA SER A 27 -20.49 -5.66 -6.88
C SER A 27 -19.33 -6.47 -7.44
N GLU A 28 -19.67 -7.43 -8.30
CA GLU A 28 -18.71 -8.09 -9.17
C GLU A 28 -18.77 -7.43 -10.56
N GLN A 29 -17.62 -7.03 -11.08
CA GLN A 29 -17.47 -6.26 -12.32
C GLN A 29 -16.45 -6.94 -13.24
N PRO A 30 -16.41 -6.65 -14.55
CA PRO A 30 -15.33 -7.11 -15.41
C PRO A 30 -13.96 -6.66 -14.89
N LEU A 31 -12.94 -7.50 -15.10
CA LEU A 31 -11.54 -7.12 -14.84
C LEU A 31 -11.21 -5.80 -15.60
N PRO A 32 -10.57 -4.81 -14.95
CA PRO A 32 -10.21 -3.57 -15.63
C PRO A 32 -9.26 -3.85 -16.79
N GLU A 33 -9.47 -3.15 -17.91
CA GLU A 33 -8.55 -3.19 -19.04
C GLU A 33 -7.19 -2.63 -18.63
N LEU A 34 -6.11 -3.32 -19.02
CA LEU A 34 -4.75 -2.93 -18.68
C LEU A 34 -4.15 -2.06 -19.79
N SER A 35 -3.95 -0.78 -19.50
CA SER A 35 -3.32 0.15 -20.45
C SER A 35 -1.80 -0.03 -20.51
N ASP A 36 -1.18 0.56 -21.54
CA ASP A 36 0.25 0.42 -21.82
C ASP A 36 1.21 0.81 -20.68
N ASN A 37 0.85 1.81 -19.86
CA ASN A 37 1.68 2.31 -18.76
C ASN A 37 1.17 1.83 -17.38
N GLU A 38 0.23 0.89 -17.37
CA GLU A 38 -0.42 0.42 -16.15
C GLU A 38 0.10 -0.94 -15.71
N VAL A 39 0.00 -1.16 -14.42
CA VAL A 39 0.37 -2.38 -13.72
C VAL A 39 -0.93 -2.94 -13.15
N LEU A 40 -1.23 -4.20 -13.50
CA LEU A 40 -2.32 -4.92 -12.88
C LEU A 40 -1.80 -5.56 -11.61
N VAL A 41 -2.45 -5.27 -10.49
CA VAL A 41 -2.10 -5.84 -9.19
C VAL A 41 -3.27 -6.63 -8.61
N LYS A 42 -2.94 -7.70 -7.91
CA LYS A 42 -3.83 -8.41 -6.99
C LYS A 42 -3.69 -7.78 -5.62
N LEU A 43 -4.76 -7.16 -5.13
CA LEU A 43 -4.78 -6.48 -3.84
C LEU A 43 -4.87 -7.55 -2.75
N GLU A 44 -4.04 -7.47 -1.71
CA GLU A 44 -4.04 -8.44 -0.59
C GLU A 44 -4.67 -7.84 0.68
N ALA A 45 -4.48 -6.54 0.90
CA ALA A 45 -5.11 -5.84 2.02
C ALA A 45 -5.15 -4.34 1.75
N ALA A 46 -6.13 -3.68 2.35
CA ALA A 46 -6.25 -2.23 2.37
C ALA A 46 -6.37 -1.73 3.80
N SER A 47 -5.76 -0.57 4.06
CA SER A 47 -5.87 0.09 5.35
C SER A 47 -6.81 1.30 5.25
N LEU A 48 -7.70 1.47 6.22
CA LEU A 48 -8.75 2.49 6.14
C LEU A 48 -8.30 3.82 6.73
N ASN A 49 -8.71 4.92 6.09
CA ASN A 49 -8.41 6.28 6.54
C ASN A 49 -9.72 7.05 6.80
N HIS A 50 -9.67 8.00 7.74
CA HIS A 50 -10.84 8.84 8.02
C HIS A 50 -11.34 9.61 6.78
N ARG A 51 -10.43 9.94 5.85
CA ARG A 51 -10.79 10.60 4.59
C ARG A 51 -11.76 9.78 3.73
N ASP A 52 -11.70 8.46 3.78
CA ASP A 52 -12.55 7.62 2.93
C ASP A 52 -14.02 7.85 3.31
N LEU A 53 -14.28 7.96 4.61
CA LEU A 53 -15.57 8.29 5.20
C LEU A 53 -16.04 9.69 4.76
N THR A 54 -15.13 10.67 4.70
CA THR A 54 -15.47 12.02 4.22
C THR A 54 -15.75 12.07 2.72
N ILE A 55 -15.15 11.19 1.92
CA ILE A 55 -15.42 11.06 0.49
C ILE A 55 -16.83 10.47 0.29
N ASP A 56 -17.15 9.40 1.01
CA ASP A 56 -18.44 8.72 0.93
C ASP A 56 -19.61 9.64 1.31
N ARG A 57 -19.39 10.59 2.23
CA ARG A 57 -20.36 11.62 2.62
C ARG A 57 -20.40 12.83 1.69
N GLY A 58 -19.49 12.92 0.73
CA GLY A 58 -19.39 14.06 -0.17
C GLY A 58 -18.76 15.30 0.46
N GLU A 59 -18.20 15.18 1.66
CA GLU A 59 -17.61 16.26 2.44
C GLU A 59 -16.14 16.53 2.06
N TYR A 60 -15.51 15.60 1.33
CA TYR A 60 -14.11 15.74 0.95
C TYR A 60 -13.88 16.86 -0.09
N LEU A 61 -12.97 17.78 0.24
CA LEU A 61 -12.70 19.00 -0.53
C LEU A 61 -11.63 18.85 -1.62
N HIS A 62 -10.88 17.75 -1.64
CA HIS A 62 -9.72 17.57 -2.54
C HIS A 62 -10.04 16.75 -3.80
N GLY A 63 -11.33 16.57 -4.11
CA GLY A 63 -11.80 15.83 -5.27
C GLY A 63 -12.48 14.51 -4.90
N LYS A 64 -13.66 14.28 -5.49
CA LYS A 64 -14.50 13.09 -5.32
C LYS A 64 -15.21 12.79 -6.63
N ARG A 65 -15.37 11.52 -6.96
CA ARG A 65 -16.05 11.04 -8.16
C ARG A 65 -17.06 9.97 -7.78
N GLU A 66 -18.30 10.12 -8.22
CA GLU A 66 -19.31 9.06 -8.09
C GLU A 66 -18.87 7.83 -8.91
N GLY A 67 -19.09 6.64 -8.35
CA GLY A 67 -18.65 5.37 -8.92
C GLY A 67 -17.18 5.04 -8.67
N VAL A 68 -16.40 5.88 -7.98
CA VAL A 68 -15.00 5.55 -7.67
C VAL A 68 -14.90 4.34 -6.75
N VAL A 69 -13.91 3.48 -6.96
CA VAL A 69 -13.54 2.46 -5.96
C VAL A 69 -12.85 3.18 -4.78
N PRO A 70 -13.29 3.04 -3.53
CA PRO A 70 -12.71 3.77 -2.40
C PRO A 70 -11.37 3.17 -1.91
N GLY A 71 -10.74 3.89 -0.98
CA GLY A 71 -9.51 3.50 -0.29
C GLY A 71 -8.24 3.89 -1.03
N SER A 72 -7.23 4.42 -0.31
CA SER A 72 -5.96 4.87 -0.90
C SER A 72 -4.78 3.94 -0.67
N ASP A 73 -4.78 3.16 0.41
CA ASP A 73 -3.58 2.51 0.94
C ASP A 73 -3.73 0.99 0.85
N GLY A 74 -3.14 0.38 -0.17
CA GLY A 74 -3.15 -1.05 -0.45
C GLY A 74 -1.75 -1.67 -0.46
N THR A 75 -1.68 -2.96 -0.17
CA THR A 75 -0.50 -3.80 -0.42
C THR A 75 -0.87 -4.90 -1.40
N ASP A 76 -0.03 -5.05 -2.42
CA ASP A 76 -0.44 -5.74 -3.64
C ASP A 76 0.70 -6.55 -4.26
N THR A 77 0.33 -7.52 -5.07
CA THR A 77 1.26 -8.27 -5.93
C THR A 77 1.00 -7.92 -7.39
N VAL A 78 2.05 -7.56 -8.12
CA VAL A 78 1.97 -7.36 -9.57
C VAL A 78 1.67 -8.68 -10.26
N VAL A 79 0.62 -8.74 -11.08
CA VAL A 79 0.24 -9.93 -11.84
C VAL A 79 0.41 -9.77 -13.34
N ALA A 80 0.31 -8.54 -13.86
CA ALA A 80 0.60 -8.21 -15.26
C ALA A 80 1.06 -6.75 -15.40
N ILE A 81 1.72 -6.44 -16.51
CA ILE A 81 2.22 -5.10 -16.83
C ILE A 81 1.87 -4.72 -18.27
N GLY A 82 1.57 -3.45 -18.49
CA GLY A 82 1.43 -2.87 -19.82
C GLY A 82 2.76 -2.80 -20.56
N LYS A 83 2.70 -2.71 -21.90
CA LYS A 83 3.89 -2.80 -22.77
C LYS A 83 4.94 -1.68 -22.60
N ARG A 84 4.60 -0.58 -21.93
CA ARG A 84 5.49 0.55 -21.66
C ARG A 84 5.93 0.64 -20.20
N VAL A 85 5.42 -0.23 -19.32
CA VAL A 85 5.88 -0.30 -17.93
C VAL A 85 7.34 -0.72 -17.89
N SER A 86 8.12 -0.02 -17.08
CA SER A 86 9.57 -0.27 -16.93
C SER A 86 10.00 -0.49 -15.49
N ARG A 87 9.17 -0.08 -14.51
CA ARG A 87 9.53 -0.09 -13.09
C ARG A 87 9.22 -1.39 -12.35
N PHE A 88 8.38 -2.25 -12.92
CA PHE A 88 7.84 -3.43 -12.26
C PHE A 88 7.75 -4.63 -13.19
N GLN A 89 7.71 -5.81 -12.59
CA GLN A 89 7.45 -7.09 -13.27
C GLN A 89 6.48 -7.96 -12.45
N PRO A 90 5.78 -8.93 -13.08
CA PRO A 90 4.95 -9.88 -12.35
C PRO A 90 5.69 -10.56 -11.18
N GLY A 91 5.03 -10.62 -10.02
CA GLY A 91 5.56 -11.12 -8.75
C GLY A 91 6.16 -10.06 -7.84
N ASP A 92 6.35 -8.82 -8.30
CA ASP A 92 6.78 -7.72 -7.43
C ASP A 92 5.71 -7.39 -6.40
N LYS A 93 6.15 -7.09 -5.17
CA LYS A 93 5.29 -6.55 -4.10
C LYS A 93 5.33 -5.03 -4.14
N VAL A 94 4.16 -4.42 -4.11
CA VAL A 94 4.00 -2.96 -4.23
C VAL A 94 3.02 -2.44 -3.19
N VAL A 95 3.08 -1.13 -2.96
CA VAL A 95 2.06 -0.39 -2.22
C VAL A 95 1.57 0.78 -3.08
N THR A 96 0.31 1.16 -2.90
CA THR A 96 -0.26 2.31 -3.60
C THR A 96 0.19 3.64 -3.03
N MET A 97 0.29 4.64 -3.90
CA MET A 97 0.54 6.02 -3.53
C MET A 97 -0.76 6.83 -3.48
N PHE A 98 -0.78 7.79 -2.57
CA PHE A 98 -1.94 8.65 -2.32
C PHE A 98 -2.36 9.49 -3.53
N ASN A 99 -1.43 10.27 -4.09
CA ASN A 99 -1.65 11.08 -5.29
C ASN A 99 -0.79 10.52 -6.43
N GLN A 100 -1.41 9.85 -7.40
CA GLN A 100 -0.70 9.09 -8.44
C GLN A 100 0.18 9.96 -9.35
N GLY A 101 -0.23 11.22 -9.59
CA GLY A 101 0.51 12.17 -10.39
C GLY A 101 1.60 12.92 -9.63
N HIS A 102 1.70 12.74 -8.31
CA HIS A 102 2.72 13.40 -7.50
C HIS A 102 4.00 12.55 -7.45
N ILE A 103 4.82 12.72 -8.47
CA ILE A 103 6.11 12.03 -8.58
C ILE A 103 7.21 12.76 -7.78
N GLY A 104 7.03 14.07 -7.53
CA GLY A 104 7.91 14.90 -6.71
C GLY A 104 7.63 16.40 -6.87
N GLY A 105 8.33 17.24 -6.11
CA GLY A 105 8.15 18.69 -6.09
C GLY A 105 7.02 19.15 -5.18
N ASP A 106 6.46 20.33 -5.42
CA ASP A 106 5.27 20.78 -4.70
C ASP A 106 4.00 20.14 -5.29
N LEU A 107 3.00 19.93 -4.43
CA LEU A 107 1.67 19.61 -4.92
C LEU A 107 1.12 20.79 -5.73
N ASN A 108 0.50 20.47 -6.87
CA ASN A 108 -0.17 21.44 -7.71
C ASN A 108 -1.62 21.01 -7.98
N PRO A 109 -2.47 21.90 -8.53
CA PRO A 109 -3.89 21.58 -8.77
C PRO A 109 -4.13 20.35 -9.66
N GLN A 110 -3.18 19.96 -10.51
CA GLN A 110 -3.30 18.76 -11.33
C GLN A 110 -2.96 17.51 -10.51
N THR A 111 -1.88 17.52 -9.74
CA THR A 111 -1.51 16.37 -8.90
C THR A 111 -2.54 16.12 -7.80
N HIS A 112 -3.19 17.16 -7.28
CA HIS A 112 -4.30 17.00 -6.32
C HIS A 112 -5.50 16.22 -6.90
N LYS A 113 -5.75 16.29 -8.21
CA LYS A 113 -6.85 15.56 -8.86
C LYS A 113 -6.54 14.09 -9.09
N THR A 114 -5.36 13.62 -8.69
CA THR A 114 -4.94 12.22 -8.88
C THR A 114 -5.04 11.39 -7.60
N GLY A 115 -5.86 11.84 -6.65
CA GLY A 115 -6.07 11.14 -5.38
C GLY A 115 -6.70 9.75 -5.56
N THR A 116 -5.97 8.72 -5.17
CA THR A 116 -6.40 7.32 -5.14
C THR A 116 -7.55 7.14 -4.15
N GLY A 117 -8.61 6.45 -4.57
CA GLY A 117 -9.83 6.26 -3.79
C GLY A 117 -10.74 7.49 -3.69
N GLY A 118 -10.42 8.58 -4.40
CA GLY A 118 -11.23 9.81 -4.42
C GLY A 118 -11.62 10.23 -5.83
N MET A 119 -10.62 10.56 -6.66
CA MET A 119 -10.83 10.90 -8.07
C MET A 119 -10.48 9.75 -9.00
N LEU A 120 -9.46 8.97 -8.63
CA LEU A 120 -9.03 7.76 -9.31
C LEU A 120 -9.41 6.53 -8.49
N ASP A 121 -9.64 5.41 -9.15
CA ASP A 121 -10.05 4.18 -8.47
C ASP A 121 -8.99 3.68 -7.48
N GLY A 122 -9.49 3.27 -6.33
CA GLY A 122 -8.73 2.89 -5.16
C GLY A 122 -8.49 1.39 -5.03
N VAL A 123 -8.31 0.97 -3.79
CA VAL A 123 -7.77 -0.35 -3.42
C VAL A 123 -8.83 -1.31 -2.86
N LEU A 124 -10.06 -0.89 -2.62
CA LEU A 124 -11.12 -1.74 -2.06
C LEU A 124 -11.79 -2.61 -3.14
N ARG A 125 -10.96 -3.41 -3.81
CA ARG A 125 -11.27 -4.34 -4.91
C ARG A 125 -10.27 -5.49 -4.95
N THR A 126 -10.59 -6.62 -5.55
CA THR A 126 -9.68 -7.78 -5.62
C THR A 126 -8.53 -7.61 -6.62
N TYR A 127 -8.76 -6.95 -7.75
CA TYR A 127 -7.71 -6.58 -8.71
C TYR A 127 -7.87 -5.13 -9.14
N GLY A 128 -6.74 -4.48 -9.41
CA GLY A 128 -6.72 -3.09 -9.85
C GLY A 128 -5.62 -2.79 -10.85
N ALA A 129 -5.95 -2.01 -11.88
CA ALA A 129 -4.97 -1.40 -12.76
C ALA A 129 -4.59 -0.02 -12.19
N PHE A 130 -3.29 0.25 -12.13
CA PHE A 130 -2.73 1.51 -11.68
C PHE A 130 -1.60 1.92 -12.61
N ASN A 131 -1.43 3.22 -12.86
CA ASN A 131 -0.22 3.69 -13.55
C ASN A 131 1.03 3.26 -12.78
N GLU A 132 2.13 2.90 -13.44
CA GLU A 132 3.36 2.50 -12.72
C GLU A 132 3.89 3.60 -11.77
N HIS A 133 3.57 4.88 -12.01
CA HIS A 133 3.87 5.99 -11.08
C HIS A 133 3.04 6.02 -9.81
N ALA A 134 1.86 5.39 -9.83
CA ALA A 134 0.98 5.26 -8.67
C ALA A 134 1.45 4.20 -7.67
N LEU A 135 2.46 3.40 -8.04
CA LEU A 135 2.96 2.29 -7.24
C LEU A 135 4.37 2.57 -6.75
N SER A 136 4.59 2.22 -5.50
CA SER A 136 5.91 2.19 -4.89
C SER A 136 6.32 0.75 -4.63
N GLY A 137 7.44 0.35 -5.23
CA GLY A 137 8.17 -0.82 -4.77
C GLY A 137 8.91 -0.50 -3.48
N THR A 138 9.26 -1.53 -2.73
CA THR A 138 9.94 -1.43 -1.42
C THR A 138 11.33 -0.78 -1.46
N GLY A 139 11.90 -0.54 -2.64
CA GLY A 139 13.26 -0.02 -2.82
C GLY A 139 13.42 1.49 -2.62
N GLY A 140 12.56 2.33 -3.21
CA GLY A 140 12.75 3.78 -3.26
C GLY A 140 12.50 4.48 -1.92
N VAL A 141 11.35 4.20 -1.29
CA VAL A 141 10.98 4.76 0.01
C VAL A 141 12.00 4.36 1.09
N SER A 142 12.45 3.11 1.10
CA SER A 142 13.48 2.64 2.03
C SER A 142 14.81 3.36 1.89
N ILE A 143 15.20 3.72 0.65
CA ILE A 143 16.44 4.45 0.39
C ILE A 143 16.33 5.89 0.93
N PHE A 144 15.23 6.59 0.66
CA PHE A 144 15.01 7.93 1.22
C PHE A 144 14.90 7.92 2.74
N ALA A 145 14.16 6.97 3.30
CA ALA A 145 14.03 6.80 4.75
C ALA A 145 15.40 6.55 5.41
N LEU A 146 16.22 5.68 4.81
CA LEU A 146 17.60 5.45 5.24
C LEU A 146 18.40 6.77 5.19
N GLN A 147 18.38 7.49 4.08
CA GLN A 147 19.18 8.71 3.93
C GLN A 147 18.74 9.83 4.88
N PHE A 148 17.43 10.03 5.08
CA PHE A 148 16.92 10.99 6.06
C PHE A 148 17.25 10.58 7.49
N ALA A 149 17.11 9.30 7.85
CA ALA A 149 17.48 8.81 9.17
C ALA A 149 18.98 9.02 9.42
N LYS A 150 19.84 8.76 8.43
CA LYS A 150 21.29 9.05 8.53
C LYS A 150 21.58 10.54 8.63
N ALA A 151 20.90 11.38 7.85
CA ALA A 151 21.03 12.83 7.93
C ALA A 151 20.60 13.37 9.31
N ALA A 152 19.61 12.74 9.95
CA ALA A 152 19.17 13.03 11.31
C ALA A 152 20.08 12.43 12.41
N GLY A 153 21.19 11.78 12.03
CA GLY A 153 22.14 11.17 12.98
C GLY A 153 21.68 9.83 13.57
N ALA A 154 20.63 9.22 13.04
CA ALA A 154 20.14 7.94 13.52
C ALA A 154 21.08 6.79 13.12
N ARG A 155 21.01 5.71 13.90
CA ARG A 155 21.55 4.40 13.54
C ARG A 155 20.49 3.63 12.76
N VAL A 156 20.84 3.14 11.58
CA VAL A 156 19.92 2.52 10.64
C VAL A 156 20.26 1.06 10.43
N ILE A 157 19.24 0.20 10.61
CA ILE A 157 19.26 -1.20 10.23
C ILE A 157 18.35 -1.33 8.99
N ALA A 158 18.92 -1.62 7.83
CA ALA A 158 18.17 -1.86 6.60
C ALA A 158 17.92 -3.35 6.39
N THR A 159 16.78 -3.71 5.78
CA THR A 159 16.47 -5.09 5.44
C THR A 159 16.30 -5.24 3.92
N THR A 160 16.72 -6.37 3.36
CA THR A 160 16.55 -6.64 1.92
C THR A 160 16.50 -8.13 1.62
N ARG A 161 15.82 -8.54 0.54
CA ARG A 161 15.91 -9.91 -0.02
C ARG A 161 16.93 -10.03 -1.13
N SER A 162 17.53 -8.92 -1.56
CA SER A 162 18.39 -8.84 -2.74
C SER A 162 19.86 -8.76 -2.30
N PRO A 163 20.66 -9.83 -2.46
CA PRO A 163 22.08 -9.80 -2.14
C PRO A 163 22.82 -8.67 -2.87
N SER A 164 22.42 -8.39 -4.12
CA SER A 164 22.96 -7.30 -4.93
C SER A 164 22.73 -5.89 -4.37
N LYS A 165 21.77 -5.70 -3.46
CA LYS A 165 21.47 -4.40 -2.84
C LYS A 165 22.24 -4.15 -1.54
N VAL A 166 22.87 -5.16 -0.95
CA VAL A 166 23.53 -5.05 0.36
C VAL A 166 24.64 -4.00 0.34
N GLU A 167 25.53 -4.08 -0.65
CA GLU A 167 26.66 -3.15 -0.76
C GLU A 167 26.18 -1.71 -1.02
N THR A 168 25.15 -1.54 -1.84
CA THR A 168 24.54 -0.23 -2.09
C THR A 168 23.93 0.37 -0.83
N LEU A 169 23.21 -0.42 -0.01
CA LEU A 169 22.62 0.05 1.23
C LEU A 169 23.68 0.51 2.25
N LYS A 170 24.81 -0.22 2.34
CA LYS A 170 25.97 0.20 3.16
C LYS A 170 26.56 1.52 2.66
N LYS A 171 26.79 1.65 1.35
CA LYS A 171 27.30 2.89 0.73
C LYS A 171 26.38 4.09 0.96
N LEU A 172 25.07 3.86 1.05
CA LEU A 172 24.09 4.91 1.35
C LEU A 172 24.04 5.29 2.84
N GLY A 173 24.72 4.53 3.71
CA GLY A 173 24.91 4.86 5.12
C GLY A 173 24.20 3.93 6.10
N ALA A 174 23.58 2.83 5.66
CA ALA A 174 23.08 1.83 6.60
C ALA A 174 24.21 1.29 7.50
N ASP A 175 24.02 1.35 8.82
CA ASP A 175 24.99 0.83 9.79
C ASP A 175 24.98 -0.70 9.80
N HIS A 176 23.80 -1.29 9.57
CA HIS A 176 23.60 -2.74 9.44
C HIS A 176 22.66 -3.04 8.29
N VAL A 177 22.91 -4.14 7.58
CA VAL A 177 22.02 -4.65 6.55
C VAL A 177 21.73 -6.11 6.82
N ILE A 178 20.45 -6.47 6.93
CA ILE A 178 20.01 -7.85 7.18
C ILE A 178 19.32 -8.41 5.93
N SER A 179 19.80 -9.57 5.47
CA SER A 179 19.14 -10.32 4.40
C SER A 179 18.03 -11.19 4.99
N TYR A 180 16.77 -10.79 4.87
CA TYR A 180 15.66 -11.60 5.42
C TYR A 180 15.38 -12.87 4.59
N LYS A 181 16.06 -13.02 3.43
CA LYS A 181 16.11 -14.27 2.68
C LYS A 181 16.99 -15.32 3.36
N GLU A 182 18.08 -14.87 3.99
CA GLU A 182 19.05 -15.74 4.67
C GLU A 182 18.71 -15.90 6.16
N ASP A 183 18.21 -14.83 6.78
CA ASP A 183 17.80 -14.80 8.17
C ASP A 183 16.29 -14.53 8.29
N ARG A 184 15.51 -15.60 8.38
CA ARG A 184 14.05 -15.49 8.59
C ARG A 184 13.68 -14.90 9.96
N LYS A 185 14.61 -14.93 10.92
CA LYS A 185 14.46 -14.37 12.27
C LYS A 185 15.18 -13.02 12.41
N TRP A 186 15.26 -12.25 11.32
CA TRP A 186 15.95 -10.97 11.25
C TRP A 186 15.57 -9.99 12.39
N GLY A 187 14.36 -10.09 12.96
CA GLY A 187 13.93 -9.30 14.12
C GLY A 187 14.75 -9.59 15.39
N GLU A 188 15.09 -10.86 15.65
CA GLU A 188 16.01 -11.23 16.73
C GLU A 188 17.42 -10.69 16.46
N THR A 189 17.87 -10.75 15.21
CA THR A 189 19.16 -10.20 14.79
C THR A 189 19.20 -8.68 14.95
N ALA A 190 18.16 -7.96 14.54
CA ALA A 190 18.02 -6.52 14.77
C ALA A 190 18.07 -6.19 16.27
N ARG A 191 17.38 -6.96 17.12
CA ARG A 191 17.42 -6.83 18.58
C ARG A 191 18.81 -7.06 19.17
N LYS A 192 19.58 -8.00 18.62
CA LYS A 192 20.98 -8.21 19.03
C LYS A 192 21.85 -7.00 18.65
N LEU A 193 21.66 -6.46 17.45
CA LEU A 193 22.41 -5.30 16.96
C LEU A 193 22.17 -4.04 17.81
N THR A 194 20.99 -3.89 18.40
CA THR A 194 20.62 -2.80 19.33
C THR A 194 20.99 -3.07 20.79
N GLY A 195 21.77 -4.12 21.07
CA GLY A 195 22.21 -4.48 22.43
C GLY A 195 21.08 -5.02 23.31
N GLY A 196 20.10 -5.71 22.71
CA GLY A 196 18.95 -6.28 23.41
C GLY A 196 17.76 -5.33 23.58
N ARG A 197 17.84 -4.10 23.06
CA ARG A 197 16.72 -3.13 23.02
C ARG A 197 15.90 -3.28 21.74
N SER A 198 14.66 -2.77 21.69
CA SER A 198 13.96 -2.63 20.41
C SER A 198 14.58 -1.50 19.57
N VAL A 199 14.21 -1.42 18.29
CA VAL A 199 14.45 -0.21 17.48
C VAL A 199 13.47 0.89 17.90
N ASP A 200 13.89 2.15 17.80
CA ASP A 200 13.06 3.29 18.19
C ASP A 200 12.00 3.64 17.15
N ILE A 201 12.31 3.43 15.86
CA ILE A 201 11.44 3.74 14.71
C ILE A 201 11.53 2.59 13.69
N ILE A 202 10.38 2.14 13.18
CA ILE A 202 10.29 1.17 12.08
C ILE A 202 9.67 1.87 10.87
N VAL A 203 10.39 1.88 9.75
CA VAL A 203 9.85 2.33 8.46
C VAL A 203 9.44 1.09 7.67
N GLN A 204 8.19 0.67 7.85
CA GLN A 204 7.65 -0.53 7.24
C GLN A 204 7.10 -0.23 5.85
N VAL A 205 7.75 -0.76 4.82
CA VAL A 205 7.35 -0.56 3.41
C VAL A 205 6.90 -1.84 2.71
N ALA A 206 6.99 -2.99 3.37
CA ALA A 206 6.60 -4.30 2.82
C ALA A 206 5.27 -4.80 3.42
N GLY A 207 4.54 -5.61 2.65
CA GLY A 207 3.26 -6.19 3.06
C GLY A 207 3.33 -7.17 4.23
N VAL A 208 2.16 -7.49 4.78
CA VAL A 208 1.94 -8.21 6.06
C VAL A 208 2.26 -9.71 6.03
N ASN A 209 2.33 -10.34 4.85
CA ASN A 209 2.33 -11.80 4.73
C ASN A 209 3.69 -12.49 4.85
N GLU A 210 4.81 -11.75 4.96
CA GLU A 210 6.16 -12.33 4.88
C GLU A 210 7.03 -12.17 6.15
N MET A 211 6.54 -11.51 7.21
CA MET A 211 7.36 -11.19 8.40
C MET A 211 6.66 -11.46 9.75
N GLU A 212 7.44 -11.93 10.75
CA GLU A 212 7.01 -12.07 12.16
C GLU A 212 6.73 -10.70 12.82
N GLN A 213 7.38 -9.64 12.34
CA GLN A 213 7.12 -8.26 12.75
C GLN A 213 5.98 -7.71 11.90
N ARG A 214 4.83 -7.45 12.53
CA ARG A 214 3.62 -6.94 11.87
C ARG A 214 3.45 -5.45 12.19
N PRO A 215 3.00 -4.61 11.24
CA PRO A 215 2.50 -3.29 11.60
C PRO A 215 1.46 -3.43 12.72
N VAL A 216 1.45 -2.46 13.64
CA VAL A 216 0.42 -2.41 14.67
C VAL A 216 -0.89 -2.08 13.97
N ILE A 217 -1.64 -3.12 13.64
CA ILE A 217 -3.01 -3.03 13.13
C ILE A 217 -3.96 -3.28 14.30
N ASP A 218 -5.18 -2.80 14.17
CA ASP A 218 -6.24 -3.17 15.10
C ASP A 218 -6.37 -4.70 15.11
N GLU A 219 -6.67 -5.27 16.28
CA GLU A 219 -6.88 -6.71 16.41
C GLU A 219 -8.01 -7.22 15.50
N ARG A 220 -8.97 -6.35 15.16
CA ARG A 220 -10.07 -6.64 14.26
C ARG A 220 -9.66 -6.36 12.83
N VAL A 221 -9.54 -7.45 12.07
CA VAL A 221 -9.40 -7.43 10.62
C VAL A 221 -10.74 -7.79 10.00
N PHE A 222 -11.17 -6.99 9.03
CA PHE A 222 -12.43 -7.18 8.32
C PHE A 222 -12.18 -7.79 6.95
N LYS A 223 -13.14 -8.56 6.43
CA LYS A 223 -13.09 -9.00 5.02
C LYS A 223 -13.56 -7.89 4.08
N LEU A 224 -13.19 -7.97 2.81
CA LEU A 224 -13.66 -7.03 1.79
C LEU A 224 -15.19 -6.83 1.82
N GLU A 225 -15.96 -7.91 1.91
CA GLU A 225 -17.43 -7.87 1.97
C GLU A 225 -17.99 -7.14 3.21
N GLU A 226 -17.16 -6.91 4.24
CA GLU A 226 -17.52 -6.29 5.51
C GLU A 226 -17.14 -4.81 5.59
N LEU A 227 -16.80 -4.17 4.46
CA LEU A 227 -16.31 -2.79 4.43
C LEU A 227 -17.20 -1.80 5.21
N LYS A 228 -18.53 -1.90 5.10
CA LYS A 228 -19.44 -1.01 5.85
C LYS A 228 -19.23 -1.12 7.36
N LYS A 229 -19.12 -2.34 7.89
CA LYS A 229 -18.82 -2.59 9.31
C LYS A 229 -17.44 -2.05 9.71
N ALA A 230 -16.46 -2.23 8.82
CA ALA A 230 -15.10 -1.73 9.04
C ALA A 230 -15.07 -0.20 9.14
N TYR A 231 -15.81 0.49 8.27
CA TYR A 231 -15.97 1.94 8.31
C TYR A 231 -16.76 2.44 9.51
N GLU A 232 -17.85 1.77 9.89
CA GLU A 232 -18.57 2.06 11.13
C GLU A 232 -17.65 1.95 12.34
N TYR A 233 -16.86 0.87 12.42
CA TYR A 233 -15.89 0.67 13.49
C TYR A 233 -14.81 1.76 13.51
N GLN A 234 -14.21 2.08 12.36
CA GLN A 234 -13.26 3.18 12.19
C GLN A 234 -13.86 4.52 12.65
N TRP A 235 -15.14 4.77 12.34
CA TRP A 235 -15.85 6.01 12.73
C TRP A 235 -16.03 6.13 14.24
N THR A 236 -16.16 5.01 14.97
CA THR A 236 -16.27 5.06 16.44
C THR A 236 -15.01 5.59 17.11
N GLY A 237 -13.86 5.55 16.43
CA GLY A 237 -12.56 5.90 17.01
C GLY A 237 -12.03 4.91 18.05
N LYS A 238 -12.77 3.83 18.37
CA LYS A 238 -12.41 2.86 19.41
C LYS A 238 -11.30 1.87 19.00
N HIS A 239 -10.99 1.81 17.72
CA HIS A 239 -9.87 1.03 17.20
C HIS A 239 -8.53 1.41 17.83
N PHE A 240 -7.65 0.43 17.97
CA PHE A 240 -6.25 0.62 18.30
C PHE A 240 -5.41 0.63 17.02
N SER A 241 -4.79 1.77 16.72
CA SER A 241 -4.00 1.98 15.50
C SER A 241 -4.84 1.93 14.21
N LYS A 242 -4.63 0.95 13.32
CA LYS A 242 -5.13 0.99 11.94
C LYS A 242 -6.14 -0.11 11.68
N VAL A 243 -7.35 0.27 11.24
CA VAL A 243 -8.33 -0.71 10.74
C VAL A 243 -7.89 -1.20 9.36
N VAL A 244 -7.89 -2.52 9.19
CA VAL A 244 -7.47 -3.20 7.97
C VAL A 244 -8.60 -4.05 7.42
N VAL A 245 -8.72 -4.02 6.11
CA VAL A 245 -9.56 -4.89 5.30
C VAL A 245 -8.66 -5.88 4.57
N GLU A 246 -8.83 -7.17 4.83
CA GLU A 246 -8.19 -8.24 4.06
C GLU A 246 -8.94 -8.46 2.75
N ILE A 247 -8.18 -8.54 1.66
CA ILE A 247 -8.67 -8.67 0.29
C ILE A 247 -8.18 -10.02 -0.24
N ASN A 248 -9.11 -10.96 -0.43
CA ASN A 248 -8.82 -12.33 -0.88
C ASN A 248 -9.08 -12.50 -2.38
#